data_AF-A0AAD7DWK6-F1
#
_entry.id   AF-A0AAD7DWK6-F1
#
_cell.length_a   1.000
_cell.length_b   1.000
_cell.length_c   1.000
_cell.angle_alpha   90.00
_cell.angle_beta   90.00
_cell.angle_gamma   90.00
#
_symmetry.space_group_name_H-M   'P 1'
#
loop_
_entity.id
_entity.type
_entity.pdbx_description
1 polymer ?
#
loop_
_entity_poly.entity_id
_entity_poly.type
_entity_poly.pdbx_seq_one_letter_code
_entity_poly.pdbx_strand_id
1 'polypeptide(L)'
;PADQHQNIFNLTSAIVKGTKCSVNVVLCARVALMRSVYLKHPGTNFWDKVDDRLAKIRKQAKGDASKIVKAFRQLLKADRETHGVDDYELDEEAVDDFQQQVDDVIDMDAATSVVSGQGNAAASNDGE
;
A
#
# COMPACT_ATOMS: atom_id res chain seq x y z
N PRO A 1 31.18 -0.34 11.83
CA PRO A 1 30.78 0.37 13.07
C PRO A 1 29.31 0.09 13.36
N ALA A 2 29.00 -0.37 14.57
CA ALA A 2 27.64 -0.71 15.01
C ALA A 2 26.76 0.52 15.33
N ASP A 3 27.26 1.73 15.05
CA ASP A 3 26.72 2.99 15.57
C ASP A 3 25.83 3.80 14.60
N GLN A 4 25.33 3.20 13.51
CA GLN A 4 24.48 3.93 12.54
C GLN A 4 23.28 3.14 12.01
N HIS A 5 22.70 2.25 12.81
CA HIS A 5 21.36 1.78 12.50
C HIS A 5 20.34 2.84 12.95
N GLN A 6 20.05 3.81 12.07
CA GLN A 6 18.90 4.69 12.25
C GLN A 6 17.62 3.87 12.10
N ASN A 7 16.70 3.93 13.05
CA ASN A 7 15.37 3.36 12.85
C ASN A 7 14.61 4.09 11.74
N ILE A 8 13.51 3.49 11.29
CA ILE A 8 12.76 3.99 10.15
C ILE A 8 12.16 5.39 10.37
N PHE A 9 11.79 5.74 11.61
CA PHE A 9 11.24 7.05 11.93
C PHE A 9 12.30 8.15 11.82
N ASN A 10 13.47 7.93 12.44
CA ASN A 10 14.59 8.86 12.39
C ASN A 10 15.13 9.03 10.96
N LEU A 11 15.22 7.93 10.21
CA LEU A 11 15.59 7.97 8.80
C LEU A 11 14.57 8.77 7.97
N THR A 12 13.28 8.50 8.15
CA THR A 12 12.22 9.22 7.42
C THR A 12 12.21 10.70 7.77
N SER A 13 12.35 11.03 9.06
CA SER A 13 12.47 12.40 9.57
C SER A 13 13.66 13.15 8.95
N ALA A 14 14.81 12.46 8.81
CA ALA A 14 15.98 13.04 8.17
C ALA A 14 15.75 13.30 6.68
N ILE A 15 15.04 12.42 5.97
CA ILE A 15 14.72 12.56 4.54
C ILE A 15 13.78 13.75 4.29
N VAL A 16 12.76 13.92 5.14
CA VAL A 16 11.77 15.01 4.96
C VAL A 16 12.19 16.33 5.59
N LYS A 17 13.35 16.38 6.26
CA LYS A 17 13.85 17.58 6.91
C LYS A 17 13.93 18.74 5.92
N GLY A 18 13.32 19.88 6.27
CA GLY A 18 13.27 21.06 5.40
C GLY A 18 12.12 21.04 4.37
N THR A 19 11.28 20.02 4.39
CA THR A 19 10.02 19.96 3.61
C THR A 19 8.81 20.22 4.49
N LYS A 20 7.62 20.33 3.89
CA LYS A 20 6.33 20.42 4.60
C LYS A 20 5.71 19.04 4.89
N CYS A 21 6.43 17.95 4.63
CA CYS A 21 5.90 16.60 4.82
C CYS A 21 5.94 16.20 6.30
N SER A 22 4.82 15.72 6.84
CA SER A 22 4.78 15.05 8.13
C SER A 22 5.18 13.58 8.00
N VAL A 23 5.89 13.07 9.02
CA VAL A 23 6.24 11.65 9.08
C VAL A 23 5.01 10.87 9.54
N ASN A 24 4.61 9.87 8.77
CA ASN A 24 3.50 8.97 9.07
C ASN A 24 3.85 7.52 8.68
N VAL A 25 3.01 6.57 9.07
CA VAL A 25 3.23 5.14 8.83
C VAL A 25 3.39 4.82 7.34
N VAL A 26 2.61 5.47 6.48
CA VAL A 26 2.65 5.24 5.02
C VAL A 26 3.99 5.69 4.45
N LEU A 27 4.48 6.86 4.87
CA LEU A 27 5.77 7.36 4.43
C LEU A 27 6.91 6.48 4.95
N CYS A 28 6.87 6.07 6.21
CA CYS A 28 7.82 5.11 6.78
C CYS A 28 7.83 3.79 5.99
N ALA A 29 6.68 3.26 5.59
CA ALA A 29 6.61 2.04 4.79
C ALA A 29 7.21 2.21 3.39
N ARG A 30 7.04 3.38 2.76
CA ARG A 30 7.70 3.72 1.48
C ARG A 30 9.22 3.83 1.64
N VAL A 31 9.67 4.47 2.71
CA VAL A 31 11.11 4.57 3.03
C VAL A 31 11.69 3.19 3.34
N ALA A 32 10.96 2.29 4.02
CA ALA A 32 11.39 0.93 4.27
C ALA A 32 11.59 0.14 2.96
N LEU A 33 10.69 0.31 1.98
CA LEU A 33 10.89 -0.24 0.64
C LEU A 33 12.17 0.30 0.01
N MET A 34 12.35 1.62 0.00
CA MET A 34 13.54 2.27 -0.56
C MET A 34 14.83 1.80 0.12
N ARG A 35 14.84 1.71 1.46
CA ARG A 35 15.98 1.20 2.24
C ARG A 35 16.30 -0.25 1.89
N SER A 36 15.28 -1.10 1.77
CA SER A 36 15.45 -2.51 1.41
C SER A 36 16.07 -2.70 0.02
N VAL A 37 15.77 -1.79 -0.92
CA VAL A 37 16.36 -1.79 -2.26
C VAL A 37 17.78 -1.22 -2.21
N TYR A 38 17.98 -0.12 -1.51
CA TYR A 38 19.28 0.55 -1.39
C TYR A 38 20.34 -0.36 -0.78
N LEU A 39 19.99 -1.13 0.27
CA LEU A 39 20.90 -2.08 0.91
C LEU A 39 21.35 -3.21 -0.02
N LYS A 40 20.60 -3.52 -1.08
CA LYS A 40 20.93 -4.58 -2.05
C LYS A 40 21.55 -4.06 -3.33
N HIS A 41 21.12 -2.88 -3.76
CA HIS A 41 21.49 -2.26 -5.02
C HIS A 41 21.80 -0.77 -4.81
N PRO A 42 22.89 -0.45 -4.09
CA PRO A 42 23.34 0.94 -4.01
C PRO A 42 23.92 1.32 -5.36
N GLY A 43 23.45 2.42 -5.96
CA GLY A 43 24.02 2.93 -7.21
C GLY A 43 23.01 3.58 -8.15
N THR A 44 23.44 3.76 -9.40
CA THR A 44 22.71 4.51 -10.43
C THR A 44 21.42 3.85 -10.88
N ASN A 45 21.30 2.51 -10.74
CA ASN A 45 20.10 1.74 -11.07
C ASN A 45 19.14 1.58 -9.88
N PHE A 46 19.34 2.33 -8.80
CA PHE A 46 18.51 2.26 -7.60
C PHE A 46 17.02 2.44 -7.91
N TRP A 47 16.68 3.48 -8.69
CA TRP A 47 15.29 3.79 -9.04
C TRP A 47 14.65 2.70 -9.90
N ASP A 48 15.37 2.16 -10.88
CA ASP A 48 14.91 1.02 -11.67
C ASP A 48 14.58 -0.19 -10.78
N LYS A 49 15.39 -0.41 -9.74
CA LYS A 49 15.16 -1.52 -8.78
C LYS A 49 14.01 -1.24 -7.81
N VAL A 50 13.75 0.02 -7.47
CA VAL A 50 12.54 0.43 -6.75
C VAL A 50 11.31 0.13 -7.60
N ASP A 51 11.33 0.49 -8.88
CA ASP A 51 10.23 0.24 -9.82
C ASP A 51 9.99 -1.25 -10.05
N ASP A 52 11.06 -2.04 -10.26
CA ASP A 52 10.98 -3.50 -10.34
C ASP A 52 10.30 -4.09 -9.08
N ARG A 53 10.65 -3.57 -7.90
CA ARG A 53 10.09 -4.05 -6.63
C ARG A 53 8.62 -3.69 -6.51
N LEU A 54 8.23 -2.47 -6.89
CA LEU A 54 6.84 -2.02 -6.90
C LEU A 54 5.99 -2.83 -7.90
N ALA A 55 6.52 -3.06 -9.11
CA ALA A 55 5.88 -3.87 -10.13
C ALA A 55 5.66 -5.31 -9.63
N LYS A 56 6.64 -5.89 -8.93
CA LYS A 56 6.51 -7.21 -8.31
C LYS A 56 5.40 -7.25 -7.26
N ILE A 57 5.33 -6.26 -6.37
CA ILE A 57 4.27 -6.16 -5.36
C ILE A 57 2.89 -6.09 -6.02
N ARG A 58 2.71 -5.20 -7.01
CA ARG A 58 1.45 -5.06 -7.75
C ARG A 58 1.04 -6.35 -8.47
N LYS A 59 2.00 -7.01 -9.13
CA LYS A 59 1.78 -8.29 -9.82
C LYS A 59 1.35 -9.38 -8.85
N GLN A 60 1.99 -9.48 -7.68
CA GLN A 60 1.64 -10.46 -6.65
C GLN A 60 0.28 -10.18 -6.00
N ALA A 61 -0.06 -8.90 -5.83
CA ALA A 61 -1.36 -8.49 -5.34
C ALA A 61 -2.49 -8.66 -6.38
N LYS A 62 -2.16 -8.80 -7.68
CA LYS A 62 -3.14 -8.81 -8.79
C LYS A 62 -4.06 -7.58 -8.79
N GLY A 63 -3.50 -6.42 -8.42
CA GLY A 63 -4.25 -5.16 -8.34
C GLY A 63 -5.06 -4.94 -7.05
N ASP A 64 -5.09 -5.92 -6.14
CA ASP A 64 -5.81 -5.83 -4.87
C ASP A 64 -5.11 -4.87 -3.90
N ALA A 65 -5.80 -3.79 -3.52
CA ALA A 65 -5.27 -2.73 -2.66
C ALA A 65 -4.89 -3.26 -1.27
N SER A 66 -5.75 -4.08 -0.65
CA SER A 66 -5.51 -4.68 0.67
C SER A 66 -4.27 -5.56 0.68
N LYS A 67 -4.03 -6.31 -0.40
CA LYS A 67 -2.78 -7.10 -0.55
C LYS A 67 -1.54 -6.20 -0.71
N ILE A 68 -1.66 -5.08 -1.41
CA ILE A 68 -0.56 -4.09 -1.53
C ILE A 68 -0.26 -3.48 -0.16
N VAL A 69 -1.28 -3.03 0.58
CA VAL A 69 -1.13 -2.48 1.94
C VAL A 69 -0.46 -3.51 2.85
N LYS A 70 -0.91 -4.77 2.82
CA LYS A 70 -0.29 -5.87 3.57
C LYS A 70 1.18 -6.05 3.21
N ALA A 71 1.56 -5.95 1.94
CA ALA A 71 2.97 -6.05 1.52
C ALA A 71 3.82 -4.91 2.11
N PHE A 72 3.31 -3.67 2.11
CA PHE A 72 4.00 -2.53 2.73
C PHE A 72 4.09 -2.65 4.26
N ARG A 73 3.06 -3.17 4.93
CA ARG A 73 3.13 -3.50 6.37
C ARG A 73 4.23 -4.51 6.67
N GLN A 74 4.38 -5.54 5.84
CA GLN A 74 5.45 -6.54 6.01
C GLN A 74 6.85 -5.94 5.76
N LEU A 75 6.99 -5.04 4.78
CA LEU A 75 8.25 -4.32 4.57
C LEU A 75 8.62 -3.45 5.77
N LEU A 76 7.65 -2.71 6.31
CA LEU A 76 7.87 -1.87 7.50
C LEU A 76 8.21 -2.71 8.73
N LYS A 77 7.51 -3.84 8.92
CA LYS A 77 7.81 -4.79 10.00
C LYS A 77 9.23 -5.35 9.89
N ALA A 78 9.64 -5.79 8.70
CA ALA A 78 10.99 -6.31 8.48
C ALA A 78 12.08 -5.24 8.70
N ASP A 79 11.83 -3.99 8.31
CA ASP A 79 12.75 -2.88 8.58
C ASP A 79 12.92 -2.65 10.09
N ARG A 80 11.79 -2.60 10.83
CA ARG A 80 11.76 -2.48 12.29
C ARG A 80 12.49 -3.62 13.01
N GLU A 81 12.32 -4.86 12.56
CA GLU A 81 13.03 -6.03 13.09
C GLU A 81 14.54 -5.94 12.85
N THR A 82 14.97 -5.35 11.73
CA THR A 82 16.38 -5.27 11.33
C THR A 82 17.09 -4.06 11.95
N HIS A 83 16.38 -2.95 12.13
CA HIS A 83 16.98 -1.65 12.46
C HIS A 83 16.47 -1.05 13.77
N GLY A 84 15.60 -1.77 14.48
CA GLY A 84 15.04 -1.35 15.75
C GLY A 84 13.80 -0.46 15.63
N VAL A 85 13.13 -0.31 16.76
CA VAL A 85 11.99 0.58 16.97
C VAL A 85 12.37 1.48 18.15
N ASP A 86 12.21 2.80 18.01
CA ASP A 86 12.25 3.75 19.15
C ASP A 86 10.82 3.95 19.66
N ASP A 87 10.66 4.57 20.85
CA ASP A 87 9.37 4.98 21.43
C ASP A 87 8.71 6.15 20.67
N TYR A 88 8.53 6.02 19.36
CA TYR A 88 7.73 6.94 18.57
C TYR A 88 6.31 6.38 18.40
N GLU A 89 5.32 7.21 18.69
CA GLU A 89 3.93 6.94 18.29
C GLU A 89 3.73 7.56 16.89
N LEU A 90 3.53 6.72 15.89
CA LEU A 90 3.01 7.17 14.60
C LEU A 90 1.51 6.93 14.63
N ASP A 91 0.72 7.94 14.25
CA ASP A 91 -0.70 7.75 14.01
C ASP A 91 -0.90 6.64 12.97
N GLU A 92 -1.35 5.48 13.44
CA GLU A 92 -1.78 4.34 12.62
C GLU A 92 -3.18 4.58 12.02
N GLU A 93 -3.86 5.64 12.46
CA GLU A 93 -5.19 6.00 12.02
C GLU A 93 -5.21 6.33 10.51
N ALA A 94 -6.18 5.74 9.82
CA ALA A 94 -6.65 6.06 8.48
C ALA A 94 -5.97 5.42 7.25
N VAL A 95 -5.40 4.22 7.35
CA VAL A 95 -5.16 3.39 6.13
C VAL A 95 -6.13 2.22 6.02
N ASP A 96 -6.42 1.50 7.12
CA ASP A 96 -7.38 0.38 7.05
C ASP A 96 -8.82 0.87 6.93
N ASP A 97 -9.27 1.78 7.81
CA ASP A 97 -10.67 2.17 7.85
C ASP A 97 -11.11 3.01 6.65
N PHE A 98 -10.24 3.89 6.15
CA PHE A 98 -10.55 4.70 4.97
C PHE A 98 -10.54 3.85 3.70
N GLN A 99 -9.58 2.94 3.53
CA GLN A 99 -9.53 2.08 2.34
C GLN A 99 -10.69 1.07 2.35
N GLN A 100 -11.03 0.49 3.50
CA GLN A 100 -12.19 -0.40 3.63
C GLN A 100 -13.49 0.34 3.34
N GLN A 101 -13.68 1.57 3.85
CA GLN A 101 -14.87 2.38 3.55
C GLN A 101 -14.96 2.79 2.08
N VAL A 102 -13.84 3.13 1.44
CA VAL A 102 -13.79 3.45 0.00
C VAL A 102 -14.12 2.21 -0.83
N ASP A 103 -13.55 1.05 -0.48
CA ASP A 103 -13.80 -0.21 -1.17
C ASP A 103 -15.27 -0.65 -1.02
N ASP A 104 -15.87 -0.51 0.18
CA ASP A 104 -17.29 -0.82 0.43
C ASP A 104 -18.24 0.06 -0.43
N VAL A 105 -17.88 1.33 -0.65
CA VAL A 105 -18.66 2.26 -1.49
C VAL A 105 -18.54 1.89 -2.98
N ILE A 106 -17.35 1.52 -3.46
CA ILE A 106 -17.13 1.13 -4.86
C ILE A 106 -17.85 -0.20 -5.18
N ASP A 107 -17.84 -1.16 -4.25
CA ASP A 107 -18.57 -2.42 -4.41
C ASP A 107 -20.09 -2.23 -4.39
N MET A 108 -20.62 -1.25 -3.63
CA MET A 108 -22.03 -0.86 -3.69
C MET A 108 -22.42 -0.26 -5.05
N ASP A 109 -21.56 0.58 -5.65
CA ASP A 109 -21.82 1.23 -6.94
C ASP A 109 -21.70 0.24 -8.13
N ALA A 110 -20.85 -0.79 -8.00
CA ALA A 110 -20.77 -1.87 -8.97
C ALA A 110 -22.02 -2.79 -8.95
N ALA A 111 -22.66 -2.96 -7.78
CA ALA A 111 -23.85 -3.80 -7.62
C ALA A 111 -25.13 -3.14 -8.16
N THR A 112 -25.26 -1.81 -8.08
CA THR A 112 -26.42 -1.06 -8.60
C THR A 112 -26.46 -0.98 -10.13
N SER A 113 -25.32 -1.13 -10.82
CA SER A 113 -25.29 -1.13 -12.30
C SER A 113 -25.82 -2.41 -12.95
N VAL A 114 -26.02 -3.51 -12.21
CA VAL A 114 -26.44 -4.81 -12.78
C VAL A 114 -27.97 -5.02 -12.73
N VAL A 115 -28.71 -4.23 -11.93
CA VAL A 115 -30.17 -4.40 -11.70
C VAL A 115 -31.02 -3.42 -12.52
N SER A 116 -30.73 -3.22 -13.81
CA SER A 116 -31.66 -2.50 -14.71
C SER A 116 -31.81 -3.13 -16.10
N GLY A 117 -31.40 -4.39 -16.27
CA GLY A 117 -31.38 -5.06 -17.57
C GLY A 117 -32.13 -6.40 -17.61
N GLN A 118 -33.30 -6.54 -17.01
CA GLN A 118 -34.18 -7.70 -17.28
C GLN A 118 -35.65 -7.36 -17.02
N GLY A 119 -36.23 -6.62 -17.97
CA GLY A 119 -37.68 -6.46 -18.11
C GLY A 119 -38.27 -7.59 -18.97
N ASN A 120 -39.10 -8.41 -18.33
CA ASN A 120 -40.09 -9.36 -18.85
C ASN A 120 -40.29 -9.49 -20.37
N ALA A 121 -40.09 -10.71 -20.89
CA ALA A 121 -40.91 -11.26 -21.97
C ALA A 121 -41.82 -12.34 -21.38
N ALA A 122 -43.10 -12.01 -21.24
CA ALA A 122 -44.15 -12.92 -20.79
C ALA A 122 -44.95 -13.46 -21.99
N ALA A 123 -45.45 -14.68 -21.79
CA ALA A 123 -46.63 -15.29 -22.39
C ALA A 123 -46.52 -15.94 -23.78
N SER A 124 -46.59 -17.27 -23.73
CA SER A 124 -47.10 -18.19 -24.75
C SER A 124 -48.45 -17.74 -25.34
N ASN A 125 -48.70 -18.08 -26.61
CA ASN A 125 -50.03 -18.54 -27.01
C ASN A 125 -49.95 -19.47 -28.23
N ASP A 126 -50.59 -20.63 -28.10
CA ASP A 126 -51.00 -21.55 -29.16
C ASP A 126 -51.91 -20.86 -30.19
N GLY A 127 -51.92 -21.37 -31.42
CA GLY A 127 -52.83 -20.92 -32.47
C GLY A 127 -52.72 -21.71 -33.77
N GLU A 128 -53.51 -22.79 -33.82
CA GLU A 128 -54.08 -23.51 -34.98
C GLU A 128 -53.19 -24.27 -35.98
#